data_AF-A0A7E4VPY0-F1
#
_entry.id   AF-A0A7E4VPY0-F1
#
_cell.length_a   1.000
_cell.length_b   1.000
_cell.length_c   1.000
_cell.angle_alpha   90.00
_cell.angle_beta   90.00
_cell.angle_gamma   90.00
#
_symmetry.space_group_name_H-M   'P 1'
#
loop_
_entity.id
_entity.type
_entity.pdbx_description
1 polymer ?
#
loop_
_entity_poly.entity_id
_entity_poly.type
_entity_poly.pdbx_seq_one_letter_code
_entity_poly.pdbx_strand_id
1 'polypeptide(L)'
;MCSMAKTMLVFSVVVVLVTVNAVPECYYAWSERMPGKTCATASDCGDATADCLYSINDGKHICCKPKAGAVLPKCPNNRQILSVGKNTGVVCTSSDQCPDSYECVESTTNFDKLAGQGNKICCH
;
A
#
# COMPACT_ATOMS: atom_id res chain seq x y z
N MET A 1 42.99 -50.14 -17.38
CA MET A 1 42.74 -49.00 -18.31
C MET A 1 41.48 -49.36 -19.08
N CYS A 2 40.32 -48.72 -19.03
CA CYS A 2 39.92 -47.37 -18.63
C CYS A 2 38.69 -47.40 -17.71
N SER A 3 38.67 -46.43 -16.80
CA SER A 3 37.57 -46.08 -15.91
C SER A 3 36.39 -45.49 -16.70
N MET A 4 35.16 -45.87 -16.35
CA MET A 4 33.96 -45.10 -16.69
C MET A 4 33.16 -44.87 -15.41
N ALA A 5 33.70 -44.00 -14.56
CA ALA A 5 32.93 -43.33 -13.52
C ALA A 5 31.89 -42.44 -14.22
N LYS A 6 30.64 -42.89 -14.19
CA LYS A 6 29.50 -42.17 -14.76
C LYS A 6 29.11 -41.07 -13.75
N THR A 7 29.82 -39.94 -13.81
CA THR A 7 29.53 -38.75 -13.01
C THR A 7 28.17 -38.19 -13.43
N MET A 8 27.14 -38.55 -12.67
CA MET A 8 25.79 -38.04 -12.82
C MET A 8 25.80 -36.58 -12.35
N LEU A 9 25.82 -35.66 -13.31
CA LEU A 9 25.70 -34.22 -13.06
C LEU A 9 24.30 -33.93 -12.49
N VAL A 10 24.23 -33.75 -11.16
CA VAL A 10 23.05 -33.22 -10.48
C VAL A 10 22.98 -31.73 -10.80
N PHE A 11 22.24 -31.37 -11.85
CA PHE A 11 21.83 -29.99 -12.11
C PHE A 11 20.79 -29.59 -11.07
N SER A 12 21.24 -29.15 -9.90
CA SER A 12 20.39 -28.46 -8.92
C SER A 12 20.02 -27.10 -9.48
N VAL A 13 18.89 -27.03 -10.18
CA VAL A 13 18.25 -25.78 -10.60
C VAL A 13 17.70 -25.11 -9.35
N VAL A 14 18.45 -24.17 -8.78
CA VAL A 14 17.97 -23.28 -7.72
C VAL A 14 17.03 -22.27 -8.35
N VAL A 15 15.73 -22.56 -8.32
CA VAL A 15 14.69 -21.61 -8.71
C VAL A 15 14.55 -20.58 -7.60
N VAL A 16 15.18 -19.43 -7.76
CA VAL A 16 14.95 -18.26 -6.90
C VAL A 16 13.59 -17.68 -7.28
N LEU A 17 12.55 -18.03 -6.50
CA LEU A 17 11.23 -17.39 -6.59
C LEU A 17 11.36 -15.95 -6.10
N VAL A 18 11.59 -15.02 -7.03
CA VAL A 18 11.48 -13.59 -6.75
C VAL A 18 9.99 -13.28 -6.63
N THR A 19 9.48 -13.22 -5.42
CA THR A 19 8.11 -12.73 -5.18
C THR A 19 8.10 -11.24 -5.42
N VAL A 20 7.60 -10.82 -6.59
CA VAL A 20 7.30 -9.42 -6.85
C VAL A 20 6.12 -9.06 -5.97
N ASN A 21 6.35 -8.33 -4.88
CA ASN A 21 5.27 -7.78 -4.07
C ASN A 21 4.53 -6.77 -4.94
N ALA A 22 3.42 -7.17 -5.55
CA ALA A 22 2.57 -6.28 -6.32
C ALA A 22 2.15 -5.11 -5.41
N VAL A 23 2.31 -3.89 -5.90
CA VAL A 23 1.79 -2.71 -5.20
C VAL A 23 0.28 -2.90 -5.07
N PRO A 24 -0.29 -2.85 -3.84
CA PRO A 24 -1.73 -3.01 -3.67
C PRO A 24 -2.46 -1.93 -4.47
N GLU A 25 -3.53 -2.33 -5.18
CA GLU A 25 -4.23 -1.43 -6.10
C GLU A 25 -4.79 -0.16 -5.44
N CYS A 26 -5.09 -0.25 -4.14
CA CYS A 26 -5.58 0.86 -3.33
C CYS A 26 -4.50 1.47 -2.42
N TYR A 27 -3.22 1.23 -2.71
CA TYR A 27 -2.00 1.73 -2.06
C TYR A 27 -1.77 1.33 -0.60
N TYR A 28 -2.83 1.14 0.18
CA TYR A 28 -2.76 0.97 1.62
C TYR A 28 -3.46 -0.31 2.10
N ALA A 29 -2.94 -0.89 3.19
CA ALA A 29 -3.46 -2.13 3.75
C ALA A 29 -4.88 -2.01 4.35
N TRP A 30 -5.26 -0.81 4.82
CA TRP A 30 -6.60 -0.52 5.31
C TRP A 30 -7.64 -0.37 4.19
N SER A 31 -7.22 -0.29 2.94
CA SER A 31 -8.10 -0.08 1.79
C SER A 31 -8.30 -1.35 0.97
N GLU A 32 -9.46 -1.45 0.32
CA GLU A 32 -9.79 -2.50 -0.62
C GLU A 32 -10.45 -1.94 -1.88
N ARG A 33 -10.27 -2.65 -2.98
CA ARG A 33 -10.89 -2.30 -4.26
C ARG A 33 -12.36 -2.67 -4.24
N MET A 34 -13.20 -1.76 -4.71
CA MET A 34 -14.60 -2.05 -4.99
C MET A 34 -14.71 -2.88 -6.29
N PRO A 35 -15.26 -4.10 -6.24
CA PRO A 35 -15.28 -5.00 -7.40
C PRO A 35 -15.99 -4.39 -8.61
N GLY A 36 -15.34 -4.44 -9.77
CA GLY A 36 -15.92 -4.01 -11.05
C GLY A 36 -16.19 -2.51 -11.19
N LYS A 37 -15.76 -1.67 -10.23
CA LYS A 37 -16.02 -0.23 -10.23
C LYS A 37 -14.81 0.57 -10.71
N THR A 38 -15.00 1.28 -11.82
CA THR A 38 -14.10 2.33 -12.31
C THR A 38 -14.75 3.68 -12.09
N CYS A 39 -13.96 4.75 -12.06
CA CYS A 39 -14.45 6.09 -11.77
C CYS A 39 -13.68 7.15 -12.56
N ALA A 40 -14.28 8.32 -12.76
CA ALA A 40 -13.55 9.55 -13.11
C ALA A 40 -13.43 10.47 -11.90
N THR A 41 -14.40 10.38 -10.98
CA THR A 41 -14.49 11.14 -9.74
C THR A 41 -14.91 10.24 -8.58
N ALA A 42 -14.66 10.66 -7.34
CA ALA A 42 -15.06 9.90 -6.15
C ALA A 42 -16.58 9.64 -6.07
N SER A 43 -17.40 10.55 -6.62
CA SER A 43 -18.86 10.41 -6.64
C SER A 43 -19.34 9.21 -7.48
N ASP A 44 -18.58 8.81 -8.50
CA ASP A 44 -18.93 7.68 -9.37
C ASP A 44 -18.90 6.33 -8.63
N CYS A 45 -18.20 6.29 -7.49
CA CYS A 45 -18.08 5.09 -6.67
C CYS A 45 -19.38 4.72 -5.93
N GLY A 46 -20.31 5.67 -5.75
CA GLY A 46 -21.58 5.42 -5.07
C GLY A 46 -21.44 5.10 -3.57
N ASP A 47 -20.27 5.35 -2.99
CA ASP A 47 -19.98 5.16 -1.57
C ASP A 47 -19.32 6.43 -1.03
N ALA A 48 -19.85 6.97 0.06
CA ALA A 48 -19.38 8.24 0.63
C ALA A 48 -17.95 8.15 1.18
N THR A 49 -17.47 6.94 1.47
CA THR A 49 -16.13 6.66 2.01
C THR A 49 -15.13 6.22 0.93
N ALA A 50 -15.59 6.02 -0.30
CA ALA A 50 -14.72 5.64 -1.39
C ALA A 50 -13.97 6.84 -1.98
N ASP A 51 -12.73 6.58 -2.37
CA ASP A 51 -11.88 7.45 -3.16
C ASP A 51 -11.75 6.88 -4.58
N CYS A 52 -11.58 7.78 -5.55
CA CYS A 52 -11.26 7.42 -6.92
C CYS A 52 -9.75 7.52 -7.13
N LEU A 53 -9.08 6.37 -7.25
CA LEU A 53 -7.62 6.26 -7.29
C LEU A 53 -7.17 5.63 -8.61
N TYR A 54 -6.05 6.08 -9.15
CA TYR A 54 -5.48 5.47 -10.35
C TYR A 54 -4.81 4.13 -9.96
N SER A 55 -5.22 3.00 -10.52
CA SER A 55 -4.51 1.73 -10.37
C SER A 55 -3.43 1.61 -11.44
N ILE A 56 -2.18 1.48 -10.99
CA ILE A 56 -1.04 1.24 -11.88
C ILE A 56 -1.16 -0.15 -12.54
N ASN A 57 -1.69 -1.13 -11.83
CA ASN A 57 -1.83 -2.50 -12.32
C ASN A 57 -2.88 -2.60 -13.44
N ASP A 58 -3.97 -1.84 -13.32
CA ASP A 58 -5.07 -1.85 -14.28
C ASP A 58 -5.00 -0.73 -15.33
N GLY A 59 -4.08 0.24 -15.17
CA GLY A 59 -3.93 1.39 -16.07
C GLY A 59 -5.15 2.31 -16.13
N LYS A 60 -5.96 2.35 -15.07
CA LYS A 60 -7.22 3.14 -15.01
C LYS A 60 -7.60 3.52 -13.59
N HIS A 61 -8.49 4.50 -13.46
CA HIS A 61 -9.08 4.88 -12.19
C HIS A 61 -10.10 3.84 -11.70
N ILE A 62 -9.93 3.43 -10.44
CA ILE A 62 -10.74 2.46 -9.73
C ILE A 62 -11.27 3.04 -8.43
N CYS A 63 -12.37 2.48 -7.94
CA CYS A 63 -12.92 2.86 -6.64
C CYS A 63 -12.28 2.05 -5.52
N CYS A 64 -11.74 2.73 -4.53
CA CYS A 64 -11.13 2.15 -3.34
C CYS A 64 -11.83 2.68 -2.10
N LYS A 65 -12.09 1.81 -1.11
CA LYS A 65 -12.69 2.21 0.16
C LYS A 65 -11.96 1.55 1.33
N PRO A 66 -12.08 2.10 2.55
CA PRO A 66 -11.60 1.38 3.74
C PRO A 66 -12.30 0.03 3.89
N LYS A 67 -11.55 -0.99 4.30
CA LYS A 67 -12.10 -2.28 4.69
C LYS A 67 -13.05 -2.10 5.88
N ALA A 68 -14.05 -2.97 5.99
CA ALA A 68 -14.95 -2.96 7.13
C ALA A 68 -14.15 -3.15 8.44
N GLY A 69 -14.28 -2.20 9.37
CA GLY A 69 -13.57 -2.21 10.64
C GLY A 69 -12.09 -1.82 10.57
N ALA A 70 -11.62 -1.31 9.44
CA ALA A 70 -10.23 -0.90 9.30
C ALA A 70 -9.86 0.23 10.27
N VAL A 71 -8.67 0.16 10.85
CA VAL A 71 -8.13 1.25 11.68
C VAL A 71 -7.39 2.22 10.77
N LEU A 72 -7.88 3.47 10.71
CA LEU A 72 -7.28 4.54 9.90
C LEU A 72 -6.23 5.33 10.68
N PRO A 73 -5.22 5.90 10.01
CA PRO A 73 -4.20 6.74 10.64
C PRO A 73 -4.81 8.02 11.23
N LYS A 74 -4.26 8.49 12.35
CA LYS A 74 -4.71 9.74 12.98
C LYS A 74 -3.55 10.52 13.59
N CYS A 75 -3.44 11.78 13.22
CA CYS A 75 -2.42 12.68 13.75
C CYS A 75 -2.62 12.98 15.25
N PRO A 76 -1.52 13.18 16.00
CA PRO A 76 -1.58 13.61 17.39
C PRO A 76 -2.05 15.06 17.52
N ASN A 77 -2.54 15.42 18.70
CA ASN A 77 -2.93 16.79 19.06
C ASN A 77 -3.98 17.42 18.13
N ASN A 78 -4.86 16.61 17.53
CA ASN A 78 -5.86 17.04 16.56
C ASN A 78 -5.29 17.77 15.32
N ARG A 79 -4.00 17.54 15.01
CA ARG A 79 -3.38 17.97 13.76
C ARG A 79 -4.09 17.32 12.57
N GLN A 80 -3.98 17.94 11.40
CA GLN A 80 -4.60 17.43 10.18
C GLN A 80 -3.62 16.52 9.43
N ILE A 81 -4.10 15.34 9.04
CA ILE A 81 -3.33 14.38 8.27
C ILE A 81 -3.27 14.81 6.80
N LEU A 82 -2.09 14.72 6.19
CA LEU A 82 -1.97 14.86 4.75
C LEU A 82 -2.66 13.67 4.09
N SER A 83 -3.69 13.91 3.28
CA SER A 83 -4.43 12.85 2.61
C SER A 83 -4.62 13.13 1.12
N VAL A 84 -4.54 12.08 0.31
CA VAL A 84 -4.82 12.10 -1.14
C VAL A 84 -6.23 11.56 -1.38
N GLY A 85 -7.23 12.38 -1.08
CA GLY A 85 -8.64 11.95 -1.00
C GLY A 85 -9.13 11.91 0.43
N LYS A 86 -10.20 11.18 0.69
CA LYS A 86 -10.89 11.14 1.98
C LYS A 86 -10.20 10.25 3.01
N ASN A 87 -9.75 9.07 2.60
CA ASN A 87 -9.26 8.02 3.51
C ASN A 87 -7.84 7.56 3.19
N THR A 88 -7.16 8.29 2.33
CA THR A 88 -5.86 7.92 1.77
C THR A 88 -4.77 8.77 2.42
N GLY A 89 -4.51 8.50 3.71
CA GLY A 89 -3.51 9.21 4.51
C GLY A 89 -2.07 8.90 4.09
N VAL A 90 -1.22 9.93 3.99
CA VAL A 90 0.18 9.78 3.59
C VAL A 90 1.00 9.28 4.78
N VAL A 91 1.47 8.03 4.65
CA VAL A 91 2.42 7.38 5.56
C VAL A 91 3.83 7.80 5.22
N CYS A 92 4.68 7.93 6.23
CA CYS A 92 6.08 8.31 6.09
C CYS A 92 6.97 7.43 6.98
N THR A 93 8.26 7.43 6.70
CA THR A 93 9.31 6.83 7.51
C THR A 93 10.23 7.91 8.07
N SER A 94 11.16 7.56 8.96
CA SER A 94 12.15 8.51 9.49
C SER A 94 13.08 9.10 8.43
N SER A 95 13.20 8.48 7.26
CA SER A 95 13.98 8.97 6.13
C SER A 95 13.17 9.78 5.13
N ASP A 96 11.84 9.78 5.23
CA ASP A 96 10.99 10.49 4.28
C ASP A 96 10.79 11.95 4.70
N GLN A 97 10.70 12.83 3.71
CA GLN A 97 10.30 14.21 3.91
C GLN A 97 8.83 14.39 3.55
N CYS A 98 8.05 14.86 4.53
CA CYS A 98 6.71 15.37 4.26
C CYS A 98 6.82 16.73 3.54
N PRO A 99 5.78 17.12 2.76
CA PRO A 99 5.73 18.45 2.14
C PRO A 99 5.86 19.59 3.16
N ASP A 100 6.16 20.79 2.67
CA ASP A 100 6.25 21.99 3.50
C ASP A 100 5.01 22.15 4.40
N SER A 101 5.22 22.57 5.65
CA SER A 101 4.24 22.67 6.74
C SER A 101 3.73 21.35 7.34
N TYR A 102 4.13 20.19 6.79
CA TYR A 102 3.85 18.88 7.37
C TYR A 102 5.10 18.26 8.01
N GLU A 103 4.89 17.51 9.07
CA GLU A 103 5.93 16.77 9.77
C GLU A 103 5.60 15.29 9.82
N CYS A 104 6.63 14.45 9.65
CA CYS A 104 6.48 13.01 9.82
C CYS A 104 6.46 12.65 11.31
N VAL A 105 5.27 12.35 11.84
CA VAL A 105 5.05 12.09 13.26
C VAL A 105 4.37 10.75 13.50
N GLU A 106 4.49 10.22 14.71
CA GLU A 106 3.79 8.98 15.10
C GLU A 106 2.27 9.18 15.10
N SER A 107 1.56 8.25 14.47
CA SER A 107 0.11 8.17 14.50
C SER A 107 -0.37 7.79 15.90
N THR A 108 -1.46 8.42 16.34
CA THR A 108 -2.14 8.07 17.61
C THR A 108 -2.87 6.73 17.54
N THR A 109 -3.23 6.29 16.34
CA THR A 109 -3.79 4.96 16.09
C THR A 109 -2.71 4.03 15.56
N ASN A 110 -2.80 2.74 15.92
CA ASN A 110 -2.05 1.68 15.27
C ASN A 110 -2.83 1.20 14.04
N PHE A 111 -2.81 2.02 12.98
CA PHE A 111 -3.59 1.77 11.76
C PHE A 111 -3.15 0.48 11.05
N ASP A 112 -4.03 -0.07 10.20
CA ASP A 112 -3.73 -1.32 9.51
C ASP A 112 -2.62 -1.12 8.49
N LYS A 113 -1.51 -1.86 8.58
CA LYS A 113 -0.28 -1.57 7.83
C LYS A 113 0.14 -2.73 6.95
N LEU A 114 0.90 -2.41 5.91
CA LEU A 114 1.66 -3.44 5.19
C LEU A 114 2.82 -3.94 6.07
N ALA A 115 3.29 -5.16 5.82
CA ALA A 115 4.41 -5.73 6.57
C ALA A 115 5.65 -4.85 6.44
N GLY A 116 6.28 -4.51 7.57
CA GLY A 116 7.46 -3.65 7.62
C GLY A 116 7.19 -2.14 7.56
N GLN A 117 5.94 -1.71 7.40
CA GLN A 117 5.56 -0.30 7.41
C GLN A 117 5.53 0.24 8.86
N GLY A 118 6.14 1.40 9.08
CA GLY A 118 6.12 2.11 10.37
C GLY A 118 4.76 2.71 10.71
N ASN A 119 4.62 3.26 11.92
CA ASN A 119 3.38 3.88 12.40
C ASN A 119 3.37 5.42 12.25
N LYS A 120 4.12 5.96 11.27
CA LYS A 120 4.28 7.41 11.11
C LYS A 120 3.52 7.95 9.89
N ILE A 121 3.02 9.16 10.02
CA ILE A 121 2.20 9.84 9.01
C ILE A 121 2.57 11.32 8.92
N CYS A 122 2.31 11.94 7.79
CA CYS A 122 2.51 13.36 7.59
C CYS A 122 1.35 14.16 8.21
N CYS A 123 1.66 15.04 9.17
CA CYS A 123 0.68 15.84 9.90
C CYS A 123 1.03 17.33 9.86
N HIS A 124 0.01 18.20 9.78
CA HIS A 124 0.16 19.65 9.98
C HIS A 124 -0.65 20.10 11.20
#